data_AF-A0A7C3ZS99-F1
#
_entry.id   AF-A0A7C3ZS99-F1
#
_cell.length_a   1.000
_cell.length_b   1.000
_cell.length_c   1.000
_cell.angle_alpha   90.00
_cell.angle_beta   90.00
_cell.angle_gamma   90.00
#
_symmetry.space_group_name_H-M   'P 1'
#
loop_
_entity.id
_entity.type
_entity.pdbx_description
1 polymer ?
#
loop_
_entity_poly.entity_id
_entity_poly.type
_entity_poly.pdbx_seq_one_letter_code
_entity_poly.pdbx_strand_id
1 'polypeptide(L)'
;MTKRFQVVGIGNAMVDVLSHCSDDFLTEHGIEKGIMQLIDMERGVALYGVVGPATEMSGGSAANTIAGLAHLGGRTAYVGKVKDDQLGAI
;
A
#
# COMPACT_ATOMS: atom_id res chain seq x y z
N MET A 1 -18.99 29.13 8.21
CA MET A 1 -17.58 28.94 7.77
C MET A 1 -17.47 27.61 7.02
N THR A 2 -16.87 27.62 5.84
CA THR A 2 -16.55 26.38 5.10
C THR A 2 -15.25 25.77 5.64
N LYS A 3 -15.29 24.49 6.04
CA LYS A 3 -14.08 23.76 6.47
C LYS A 3 -13.09 23.65 5.30
N ARG A 4 -11.78 23.66 5.59
CA ARG A 4 -10.71 23.53 4.59
C ARG A 4 -10.79 22.18 3.86
N PHE A 5 -10.93 21.10 4.61
CA PHE A 5 -11.09 19.73 4.11
C PHE A 5 -12.46 19.17 4.51
N GLN A 6 -13.03 18.37 3.62
CA GLN A 6 -14.27 17.61 3.84
C GLN A 6 -13.96 16.25 4.47
N VAL A 7 -12.86 15.62 4.08
CA VAL A 7 -12.41 14.32 4.61
C VAL A 7 -10.92 14.37 4.87
N VAL A 8 -10.50 13.87 6.04
CA VAL A 8 -9.10 13.66 6.40
C VAL A 8 -8.91 12.17 6.64
N GLY A 9 -7.99 11.56 5.91
CA GLY A 9 -7.62 10.16 6.11
C GLY A 9 -6.36 10.05 6.94
N ILE A 10 -6.33 9.07 7.84
CA ILE A 10 -5.13 8.70 8.59
C ILE A 10 -4.92 7.21 8.36
N GLY A 11 -3.71 6.81 8.01
CA GLY A 11 -3.40 5.40 7.85
C GLY A 11 -1.93 5.15 7.59
N ASN A 12 -1.59 3.87 7.47
CA ASN A 12 -0.24 3.46 7.10
C ASN A 12 0.03 3.89 5.65
N ALA A 13 1.09 4.67 5.46
CA ALA A 13 1.59 4.98 4.14
C ALA A 13 2.41 3.78 3.66
N MET A 14 2.06 3.27 2.49
CA MET A 14 2.63 2.05 1.95
C MET A 14 2.93 2.26 0.47
N VAL A 15 3.95 1.55 -0.03
CA VAL A 15 4.15 1.32 -1.46
C VAL A 15 3.76 -0.12 -1.72
N ASP A 16 2.84 -0.31 -2.66
CA ASP A 16 2.41 -1.63 -3.08
C ASP A 16 3.39 -2.17 -4.12
N VAL A 17 3.85 -3.40 -3.92
CA VAL A 17 4.63 -4.18 -4.88
C VAL A 17 3.70 -5.25 -5.45
N LEU A 18 3.27 -5.06 -6.70
CA LEU A 18 2.25 -5.91 -7.32
C LEU A 18 2.87 -6.85 -8.35
N SER A 19 2.62 -8.16 -8.20
CA SER A 19 3.04 -9.20 -9.13
C SER A 19 1.96 -10.26 -9.32
N HIS A 20 1.93 -10.88 -10.50
CA HIS A 20 1.14 -12.07 -10.74
C HIS A 20 1.82 -13.31 -10.14
N CYS A 21 1.05 -14.22 -9.55
CA CYS A 21 1.51 -15.51 -9.03
C CYS A 21 0.40 -16.57 -9.14
N SER A 22 0.77 -17.84 -8.98
CA SER A 22 -0.18 -18.96 -8.89
C SER A 22 -0.61 -19.23 -7.43
N ASP A 23 -1.70 -19.98 -7.25
CA ASP A 23 -2.11 -20.44 -5.90
C ASP A 23 -1.07 -21.39 -5.27
N ASP A 24 -0.32 -22.11 -6.09
CA ASP A 24 0.80 -22.95 -5.65
C ASP A 24 1.91 -22.11 -5.01
N PHE A 25 2.23 -20.94 -5.58
CA PHE A 25 3.21 -20.02 -5.00
C PHE A 25 2.77 -19.56 -3.61
N LEU A 26 1.49 -19.22 -3.43
CA LEU A 26 0.95 -18.84 -2.13
C LEU A 26 1.10 -19.97 -1.10
N THR A 27 0.80 -21.20 -1.52
CA THR A 27 0.91 -22.39 -0.66
C THR A 27 2.36 -22.67 -0.27
N GLU A 28 3.29 -22.67 -1.23
CA GLU A 28 4.73 -22.87 -1.01
C GLU A 28 5.31 -21.84 -0.03
N HIS A 29 4.78 -20.62 -0.07
CA HIS A 29 5.22 -19.51 0.77
C HIS A 29 4.32 -19.29 2.00
N GLY A 30 3.39 -20.19 2.32
CA GLY A 30 2.54 -20.07 3.52
C GLY A 30 1.75 -18.76 3.60
N ILE A 31 1.26 -18.27 2.46
CA ILE A 31 0.44 -17.06 2.34
C ILE A 31 -1.03 -17.49 2.23
N GLU A 32 -1.86 -17.03 3.15
CA GLU A 32 -3.30 -17.24 3.04
C GLU A 32 -3.89 -16.31 1.97
N LYS A 33 -4.71 -16.87 1.07
CA LYS A 33 -5.26 -16.12 -0.06
C LYS A 33 -6.35 -15.15 0.40
N GLY A 34 -6.23 -13.88 -0.02
CA GLY A 34 -7.27 -12.87 0.18
C GLY A 34 -7.22 -12.13 1.51
N ILE A 35 -6.13 -12.26 2.28
CA ILE A 35 -5.92 -11.55 3.54
C ILE A 35 -4.81 -10.50 3.43
N MET A 36 -4.77 -9.59 4.42
CA MET A 36 -3.56 -8.84 4.73
C MET A 36 -2.79 -9.62 5.80
N GLN A 37 -1.65 -10.20 5.42
CA GLN A 37 -0.77 -10.89 6.35
C GLN A 37 0.38 -9.94 6.75
N LEU A 38 0.44 -9.59 8.03
CA LEU A 38 1.57 -8.83 8.56
C LEU A 38 2.81 -9.72 8.58
N ILE A 39 3.92 -9.18 8.07
CA ILE A 39 5.21 -9.86 8.01
C ILE A 39 6.29 -8.93 8.56
N ASP A 40 7.37 -9.52 9.05
CA ASP A 40 8.56 -8.78 9.44
C ASP A 40 9.44 -8.44 8.21
N MET A 41 10.53 -7.72 8.48
CA MET A 41 11.46 -7.28 7.43
C MET A 41 12.17 -8.46 6.75
N GLU A 42 12.57 -9.48 7.52
CA GLU A 42 13.27 -10.65 6.98
C GLU A 42 12.38 -11.39 5.98
N ARG A 43 11.12 -11.62 6.37
CA ARG A 43 10.14 -12.24 5.49
C ARG A 43 9.81 -11.38 4.27
N GLY A 44 9.73 -10.05 4.44
CA GLY A 44 9.52 -9.12 3.35
C GLY A 44 10.63 -9.18 2.29
N VAL A 45 11.89 -9.16 2.73
CA VAL A 45 13.05 -9.29 1.82
C VAL A 45 13.08 -10.65 1.13
N ALA A 46 12.79 -11.73 1.86
CA ALA A 46 12.74 -13.07 1.28
C ALA A 46 11.66 -13.18 0.17
N LEU A 47 10.46 -12.67 0.43
CA LEU A 47 9.36 -12.66 -0.55
C LEU A 47 9.67 -11.76 -1.75
N TYR A 48 10.23 -10.58 -1.52
CA TYR A 48 10.63 -9.66 -2.60
C TYR A 48 11.76 -10.25 -3.47
N GLY A 49 12.61 -11.11 -2.93
CA GLY A 49 13.67 -11.79 -3.70
C GLY A 49 13.16 -12.91 -4.62
N VAL A 50 11.95 -13.42 -4.39
CA VAL A 50 11.35 -14.52 -5.17
C VAL A 50 10.11 -14.10 -5.96
N VAL A 51 9.60 -12.89 -5.70
CA VAL A 51 8.51 -12.34 -6.50
C VAL A 51 9.01 -12.10 -7.93
N GLY A 52 8.19 -12.45 -8.92
CA GLY A 52 8.49 -12.22 -10.32
C GLY A 52 8.48 -10.73 -10.69
N PRO A 53 8.37 -10.40 -12.00
CA PRO A 53 8.25 -9.02 -12.45
C PRO A 53 7.14 -8.29 -11.70
N ALA A 54 7.50 -7.19 -11.03
CA ALA A 54 6.60 -6.43 -10.17
C ALA A 54 6.44 -4.99 -10.64
N THR A 55 5.28 -4.41 -10.32
CA THR A 55 5.00 -2.97 -10.45
C THR A 55 4.96 -2.33 -9.08
N GLU A 56 5.69 -1.25 -8.90
CA GLU A 56 5.69 -0.44 -7.68
C GLU A 56 4.73 0.74 -7.86
N MET A 57 3.84 0.96 -6.89
CA MET A 57 2.91 2.08 -6.90
C MET A 57 2.55 2.52 -5.49
N SER A 58 2.20 3.80 -5.31
CA SER A 58 1.70 4.28 -4.02
C SER A 58 0.43 3.50 -3.63
N GLY A 59 0.38 3.09 -2.36
CA GLY A 59 -0.67 2.24 -1.83
C GLY A 59 -1.18 2.71 -0.47
N GLY A 60 -1.73 1.76 0.28
CA GLY A 60 -2.34 2.01 1.58
C GLY A 60 -3.82 2.35 1.49
N SER A 61 -4.64 1.61 2.24
CA SER A 61 -6.12 1.68 2.15
C SER A 61 -6.69 3.09 2.37
N ALA A 62 -6.22 3.80 3.40
CA ALA A 62 -6.69 5.16 3.68
C ALA A 62 -6.20 6.16 2.63
N ALA A 63 -4.95 6.03 2.15
CA ALA A 63 -4.40 6.90 1.11
C ALA A 63 -5.18 6.74 -0.20
N ASN A 64 -5.43 5.50 -0.63
CA ASN A 64 -6.23 5.19 -1.83
C ASN A 64 -7.65 5.75 -1.75
N THR A 65 -8.28 5.66 -0.56
CA THR A 65 -9.60 6.26 -0.32
C THR A 65 -9.57 7.78 -0.49
N ILE A 66 -8.57 8.45 0.09
CA ILE A 66 -8.42 9.91 0.01
C ILE A 66 -8.09 10.39 -1.40
N ALA A 67 -7.24 9.65 -2.12
CA ALA A 67 -6.93 9.89 -3.52
C ALA A 67 -8.18 9.75 -4.40
N GLY A 68 -8.98 8.69 -4.21
CA GLY A 68 -10.24 8.50 -4.92
C GLY A 68 -11.24 9.63 -4.67
N LEU A 69 -11.40 10.05 -3.42
CA LEU A 69 -12.27 11.19 -3.08
C LEU A 69 -11.77 12.51 -3.69
N ALA A 70 -10.46 12.73 -3.71
CA ALA A 70 -9.86 13.90 -4.37
C ALA A 70 -10.12 13.87 -5.88
N HIS A 71 -9.98 12.69 -6.51
CA HIS A 71 -10.25 12.49 -7.94
C HIS A 71 -11.71 12.78 -8.31
N LEU A 72 -12.65 12.53 -7.39
CA LEU A 72 -14.07 12.87 -7.54
C LEU A 72 -14.40 14.36 -7.22
N GLY A 73 -13.39 15.20 -6.96
CA GLY A 73 -13.55 16.63 -6.68
C GLY A 73 -13.71 17.00 -5.20
N GLY A 74 -13.52 16.05 -4.28
CA GLY A 74 -13.53 16.29 -2.85
C GLY A 74 -12.28 17.04 -2.37
N ARG A 75 -12.45 17.97 -1.42
CA ARG A 75 -11.32 18.62 -0.74
C ARG A 75 -10.84 17.72 0.40
N THR A 76 -9.75 17.01 0.19
CA THR A 76 -9.27 16.01 1.14
C THR A 76 -7.87 16.31 1.67
N ALA A 77 -7.50 15.65 2.76
CA ALA A 77 -6.14 15.61 3.28
C ALA A 77 -5.80 14.18 3.76
N TYR A 78 -4.52 13.86 3.79
CA TYR A 78 -4.02 12.57 4.27
C TYR A 78 -2.89 12.78 5.28
N VAL A 79 -2.86 11.96 6.32
CA VAL A 79 -1.77 11.88 7.30
C VAL A 79 -1.26 10.44 7.31
N GLY A 80 -0.01 10.27 6.89
CA GLY A 80 0.70 9.01 6.93
C GLY A 80 2.14 9.23 7.35
N LYS A 81 2.83 8.16 7.72
CA LYS A 81 4.25 8.20 8.08
C LYS A 81 5.07 7.48 7.02
N VAL A 82 5.99 8.21 6.40
CA VAL A 82 6.99 7.68 5.48
C VAL A 82 8.38 7.82 6.09
N LYS A 83 9.34 7.14 5.49
CA LYS A 83 10.76 7.37 5.73
C LYS A 83 11.31 8.27 4.62
N ASP A 84 12.36 9.02 4.92
CA ASP A 84 13.11 9.79 3.92
C ASP A 84 14.01 8.83 3.12
N ASP A 85 13.39 8.10 2.20
CA ASP A 85 14.05 7.15 1.31
C ASP A 85 13.33 7.07 -0.04
N GLN A 86 13.85 6.22 -0.94
CA GLN A 86 13.33 6.08 -2.29
C GLN A 86 11.84 5.71 -2.32
N LEU A 87 11.39 4.84 -1.42
CA LEU A 87 9.98 4.43 -1.36
C LEU A 87 9.10 5.54 -0.80
N GLY A 88 9.62 6.33 0.15
CA GLY A 88 8.93 7.53 0.65
C GLY A 88 8.76 8.64 -0.39
N ALA A 89 9.47 8.57 -1.52
CA ALA A 89 9.39 9.53 -2.62
C ALA A 89 8.47 9.10 -3.79
N ILE A 90 7.88 7.89 -3.73
CA ILE A 90 6.90 7.36 -4.71
C ILE A 90 5.49 7.84 -4.37
#